data_AF-A0A1G1JHV3-F1
#
_entry.id   AF-A0A1G1JHV3-F1
#
_cell.length_a   1.000
_cell.length_b   1.000
_cell.length_c   1.000
_cell.angle_alpha   90.00
_cell.angle_beta   90.00
_cell.angle_gamma   90.00
#
_symmetry.space_group_name_H-M   'P 1'
#
loop_
_entity.id
_entity.type
_entity.pdbx_description
1 polymer ?
#
loop_
_entity_poly.entity_id
_entity_poly.type
_entity_poly.pdbx_seq_one_letter_code
_entity_poly.pdbx_strand_id
1 'polypeptide(L)'
;MKMRLIISLLLLPVLLLSACARNPESFYFGNYSEAEKLYNKGNYDKAIEKYQAYIDENPEGNLAIISKYYIAKSYVATGKNENAKKIFQEIVDKYPDLVWANFSQTQLNELKTQK
;
A
#
# COMPACT_ATOMS: atom_id res chain seq x y z
N MET A 1 44.05 48.71 26.67
CA MET A 1 44.09 48.06 25.33
C MET A 1 42.74 47.37 25.12
N LYS A 2 42.22 47.42 23.89
CA LYS A 2 40.80 47.46 23.54
C LYS A 2 40.00 46.19 23.82
N MET A 3 38.80 46.44 24.36
CA MET A 3 37.57 45.68 24.21
C MET A 3 37.43 45.04 22.82
N ARG A 4 37.21 43.73 22.78
CA ARG A 4 36.72 42.97 21.62
C ARG A 4 35.52 42.16 22.11
N LEU A 5 34.33 42.76 22.15
CA LEU A 5 33.27 42.51 21.15
C LEU A 5 33.73 41.76 19.90
N ILE A 6 32.85 40.89 19.39
CA ILE A 6 33.07 39.88 18.36
C ILE A 6 33.78 38.69 19.05
N ILE A 7 33.10 37.62 19.46
CA ILE A 7 32.44 36.65 18.59
C ILE A 7 31.21 36.09 19.34
N SER A 8 30.12 36.86 19.41
CA SER A 8 28.75 36.31 19.57
C SER A 8 28.26 35.62 18.29
N LEU A 9 29.19 35.09 17.49
CA LEU A 9 28.98 34.57 16.14
C LEU A 9 29.68 33.20 15.98
N LEU A 10 29.61 32.38 17.02
CA LEU A 10 29.97 30.95 16.99
C LEU A 10 28.83 30.09 17.59
N LEU A 11 27.59 30.58 17.52
CA LEU A 11 26.36 29.83 17.81
C LEU A 11 25.49 29.62 16.54
N LEU A 12 26.03 29.85 15.36
CA LEU A 12 25.48 29.43 14.07
C LEU A 12 26.64 28.81 13.28
N PRO A 13 26.92 27.49 13.42
CA PRO A 13 26.26 26.55 12.51
C PRO A 13 26.15 25.12 13.10
N VAL A 14 25.58 24.94 14.29
CA VAL A 14 25.19 23.58 14.76
C VAL A 14 23.79 23.18 14.24
N LEU A 15 23.07 24.12 13.62
CA LEU A 15 21.74 23.89 13.04
C LEU A 15 21.73 23.35 11.60
N LEU A 16 22.90 23.05 11.00
CA LEU A 16 23.00 22.66 9.58
C LEU A 16 23.62 21.29 9.30
N LEU A 17 23.95 20.49 10.32
CA LEU A 17 24.41 19.12 10.12
C LEU A 17 23.53 18.16 10.89
N SER A 18 22.78 17.36 10.15
CA SER A 18 21.90 16.29 10.63
C SER A 18 20.46 16.70 10.96
N ALA A 19 19.90 17.62 10.16
CA ALA A 19 18.63 17.23 9.53
C ALA A 19 18.95 16.03 8.62
N CYS A 20 19.08 14.85 9.22
CA CYS A 20 18.91 13.62 8.47
C CYS A 20 17.49 13.73 7.94
N ALA A 21 17.34 14.24 6.71
CA ALA A 21 16.24 13.87 5.85
C ALA A 21 16.38 12.36 5.68
N ARG A 22 15.93 11.64 6.70
CA ARG A 22 15.65 10.22 6.66
C ARG A 22 14.41 10.18 5.80
N ASN A 23 14.58 10.38 4.50
CA ASN A 23 13.62 9.93 3.53
C ASN A 23 13.66 8.42 3.71
N PRO A 24 12.66 7.77 4.36
CA PRO A 24 12.58 6.33 4.24
C PRO A 24 12.58 6.07 2.73
N GLU A 25 13.55 5.30 2.26
CA GLU A 25 13.57 4.85 0.88
C GLU A 25 12.20 4.24 0.64
N SER A 26 11.33 4.96 -0.07
CA SER A 26 9.96 4.50 -0.22
C SER A 26 10.09 3.26 -1.08
N PHE A 27 9.85 2.08 -0.50
CA PHE A 27 9.84 0.84 -1.25
C PHE A 27 8.87 1.01 -2.42
N TYR A 28 9.42 1.21 -3.62
CA TYR A 28 8.66 1.50 -4.82
C TYR A 28 8.57 0.22 -5.64
N PHE A 29 7.38 -0.34 -5.71
CA PHE A 29 7.08 -1.62 -6.37
C PHE A 29 6.40 -1.42 -7.73
N GLY A 30 6.73 -0.33 -8.42
CA GLY A 30 6.21 -0.02 -9.75
C GLY A 30 4.68 0.03 -9.79
N ASN A 31 4.09 -0.85 -10.60
CA ASN A 31 2.64 -0.98 -10.78
C ASN A 31 1.88 -1.15 -9.45
N TYR A 32 2.43 -1.87 -8.47
CA TYR A 32 1.80 -2.02 -7.15
C TYR A 32 1.67 -0.68 -6.42
N SER A 33 2.75 0.10 -6.34
CA SER A 33 2.76 1.39 -5.66
C SER A 33 1.85 2.42 -6.36
N GLU A 34 1.69 2.32 -7.68
CA GLU A 34 0.71 3.13 -8.42
C GLU A 34 -0.73 2.70 -8.09
N ALA A 35 -0.99 1.39 -8.07
CA ALA A 35 -2.28 0.84 -7.72
C ALA A 35 -2.75 1.26 -6.32
N GLU A 36 -1.87 1.22 -5.31
CA GLU A 36 -2.17 1.70 -3.96
C GLU A 36 -2.56 3.19 -3.94
N LYS A 37 -1.83 4.03 -4.68
CA LYS A 37 -2.17 5.46 -4.79
C LYS A 37 -3.53 5.67 -5.43
N LEU A 38 -3.87 4.88 -6.46
CA LEU A 38 -5.16 4.95 -7.14
C LEU A 38 -6.29 4.45 -6.23
N TYR A 39 -6.08 3.34 -5.52
CA TYR A 39 -7.01 2.77 -4.55
C TYR A 39 -7.33 3.79 -3.45
N ASN A 40 -6.31 4.42 -2.86
CA ASN A 40 -6.47 5.44 -1.83
C ASN A 40 -7.19 6.71 -2.31
N LYS A 41 -7.17 6.98 -3.62
CA LYS A 41 -7.94 8.07 -4.26
C LYS A 41 -9.37 7.66 -4.63
N GLY A 42 -9.76 6.40 -4.38
CA GLY A 42 -11.07 5.86 -4.77
C GLY A 42 -11.18 5.53 -6.27
N ASN A 43 -10.07 5.58 -7.02
CA ASN A 43 -10.04 5.24 -8.44
C ASN A 43 -9.91 3.72 -8.63
N TYR A 44 -10.92 2.98 -8.17
CA TYR A 44 -10.87 1.52 -8.03
C TYR A 44 -10.66 0.78 -9.36
N ASP A 45 -11.29 1.20 -10.45
CA ASP A 45 -11.10 0.53 -11.75
C ASP A 45 -9.63 0.66 -12.24
N LYS A 46 -9.02 1.85 -12.11
CA LYS A 46 -7.60 2.06 -12.42
C LYS A 46 -6.67 1.33 -11.46
N ALA A 47 -7.06 1.23 -10.18
CA ALA A 47 -6.31 0.46 -9.20
C ALA A 47 -6.28 -1.02 -9.59
N ILE A 48 -7.40 -1.58 -10.05
CA ILE A 48 -7.48 -2.97 -10.54
C ILE A 48 -6.53 -3.17 -11.73
N GLU A 49 -6.55 -2.28 -12.72
CA GLU A 49 -5.64 -2.36 -13.88
C GLU A 49 -4.17 -2.43 -13.44
N LYS A 50 -3.77 -1.58 -12.48
CA LYS A 50 -2.39 -1.51 -12.00
C LYS A 50 -2.00 -2.69 -11.10
N TYR A 51 -2.89 -3.16 -10.23
CA TYR A 51 -2.63 -4.38 -9.48
C TYR A 51 -2.53 -5.60 -10.40
N GLN A 52 -3.35 -5.67 -11.45
CA GLN A 52 -3.28 -6.76 -12.42
C GLN A 52 -1.95 -6.71 -13.20
N ALA A 53 -1.54 -5.54 -13.67
CA ALA A 53 -0.24 -5.37 -14.33
C ALA A 53 0.93 -5.80 -13.42
N TYR A 54 0.86 -5.51 -12.11
CA TYR A 54 1.84 -5.99 -11.16
C TYR A 54 1.87 -7.52 -11.08
N ILE A 55 0.70 -8.17 -10.99
CA ILE A 55 0.58 -9.64 -10.92
C ILE A 55 1.07 -10.30 -12.21
N ASP A 56 0.80 -9.70 -13.37
CA ASP A 56 1.23 -10.25 -14.67
C ASP A 56 2.76 -10.28 -14.78
N GLU A 57 3.44 -9.28 -14.20
CA GLU A 57 4.90 -9.20 -14.12
C GLU A 57 5.47 -10.02 -12.95
N ASN A 58 4.71 -10.16 -11.86
CA ASN A 58 5.13 -10.78 -10.59
C ASN A 58 4.02 -11.72 -10.09
N PRO A 59 3.86 -12.91 -10.72
CA PRO A 59 2.71 -13.78 -10.45
C PRO A 59 2.75 -14.48 -9.09
N GLU A 60 3.92 -14.49 -8.45
CA GLU A 60 4.19 -15.18 -7.19
C GLU A 60 4.61 -14.22 -6.08
N GLY A 61 4.63 -14.74 -4.85
CA GLY A 61 5.05 -14.01 -3.67
C GLY A 61 3.93 -13.21 -2.99
N ASN A 62 4.24 -12.71 -1.79
CA ASN A 62 3.24 -12.08 -0.93
C ASN A 62 2.58 -10.86 -1.58
N LEU A 63 3.34 -10.06 -2.33
CA LEU A 63 2.80 -8.84 -2.94
C LEU A 63 1.81 -9.13 -4.08
N ALA A 64 1.94 -10.26 -4.77
CA ALA A 64 0.95 -10.72 -5.74
C ALA A 64 -0.39 -11.08 -5.05
N ILE A 65 -0.32 -11.76 -3.90
CA ILE A 65 -1.48 -12.11 -3.08
C ILE A 65 -2.15 -10.87 -2.52
N ILE A 66 -1.36 -9.91 -2.03
CA ILE A 66 -1.84 -8.59 -1.57
C ILE A 66 -2.55 -7.85 -2.72
N SER A 67 -1.96 -7.87 -3.91
CA SER A 67 -2.56 -7.26 -5.11
C SER A 67 -3.93 -7.88 -5.43
N LYS A 68 -4.04 -9.22 -5.40
CA LYS A 68 -5.33 -9.92 -5.56
C LYS A 68 -6.34 -9.48 -4.51
N TYR A 69 -5.92 -9.35 -3.25
CA TYR A 69 -6.80 -8.89 -2.17
C TYR A 69 -7.35 -7.48 -2.44
N TYR A 70 -6.49 -6.54 -2.86
CA TYR A 70 -6.94 -5.18 -3.17
C TYR A 70 -7.75 -5.08 -4.46
N ILE A 71 -7.54 -5.95 -5.44
CA ILE A 71 -8.44 -6.10 -6.59
C ILE A 71 -9.84 -6.50 -6.10
N ALA A 72 -9.93 -7.49 -5.22
CA ALA A 72 -11.21 -7.92 -4.65
C ALA A 72 -11.89 -6.80 -3.84
N LYS A 73 -11.13 -6.06 -3.02
CA LYS A 73 -11.64 -4.87 -2.30
C LYS A 73 -12.15 -3.78 -3.25
N SER A 74 -11.46 -3.56 -4.36
CA SER A 74 -11.86 -2.61 -5.40
C SER A 74 -13.16 -3.05 -6.09
N TYR A 75 -13.36 -4.36 -6.28
CA TYR A 75 -14.62 -4.91 -6.76
C TYR A 75 -15.76 -4.69 -5.76
N VAL A 76 -15.54 -4.86 -4.45
CA VAL A 76 -16.55 -4.52 -3.43
C VAL A 76 -16.92 -3.03 -3.52
N ALA A 77 -15.92 -2.15 -3.58
CA ALA A 77 -16.15 -0.71 -3.60
C ALA A 77 -16.89 -0.22 -4.85
N THR A 78 -16.89 -1.01 -5.93
CA THR A 78 -17.61 -0.72 -7.18
C THR A 78 -18.89 -1.54 -7.34
N GLY A 79 -19.35 -2.21 -6.28
CA GLY A 79 -20.59 -3.01 -6.27
C GLY A 79 -20.50 -4.34 -7.04
N LYS A 80 -19.32 -4.71 -7.54
CA LYS A 80 -19.07 -5.94 -8.30
C LYS A 80 -18.83 -7.12 -7.34
N ASN A 81 -19.76 -7.35 -6.42
CA ASN A 81 -19.59 -8.25 -5.27
C ASN A 81 -19.30 -9.71 -5.66
N GLU A 82 -19.85 -10.22 -6.76
CA GLU A 82 -19.59 -11.59 -7.20
C GLU A 82 -18.14 -11.78 -7.67
N ASN A 83 -17.55 -10.79 -8.34
CA ASN A 83 -16.14 -10.80 -8.72
C ASN A 83 -15.24 -10.76 -7.46
N ALA A 84 -15.61 -9.93 -6.48
CA ALA A 84 -14.90 -9.85 -5.21
C ALA A 84 -14.90 -11.19 -4.48
N LYS A 85 -16.08 -11.83 -4.34
CA LYS A 85 -16.22 -13.14 -3.69
C LYS A 85 -15.34 -14.20 -4.32
N LYS A 86 -15.30 -14.27 -5.66
CA LYS A 86 -14.46 -15.25 -6.37
C LYS A 86 -12.98 -15.12 -5.99
N ILE A 87 -12.47 -13.89 -5.95
CA ILE A 87 -11.04 -13.64 -5.65
C ILE A 87 -10.75 -13.86 -4.16
N PHE A 88 -11.62 -13.38 -3.25
CA PHE A 88 -11.44 -13.65 -1.82
C PHE A 88 -11.45 -15.15 -1.53
N GLN A 89 -12.34 -15.91 -2.16
CA GLN A 89 -12.40 -17.36 -2.00
C GLN A 89 -11.12 -18.02 -2.53
N GLU A 90 -10.59 -17.58 -3.68
CA GLU A 90 -9.31 -18.07 -4.19
C GLU A 90 -8.17 -17.85 -3.18
N ILE A 91 -8.12 -16.70 -2.51
CA ILE A 91 -7.09 -16.41 -1.50
C ILE A 91 -7.21 -17.34 -0.30
N VAL A 92 -8.43 -17.57 0.20
CA VAL A 92 -8.70 -18.50 1.31
C VAL A 92 -8.30 -19.93 0.94
N ASP A 93 -8.67 -20.38 -0.26
CA ASP A 93 -8.46 -21.77 -0.68
C ASP A 93 -6.97 -22.06 -0.95
N LYS A 94 -6.24 -21.11 -1.55
CA LYS A 94 -4.84 -21.32 -1.96
C LYS A 94 -3.81 -20.94 -0.90
N TYR A 95 -4.16 -20.02 0.00
CA TYR A 95 -3.21 -19.46 0.98
C TYR A 95 -3.78 -19.46 2.41
N PRO A 96 -4.32 -20.59 2.90
CA PRO A 96 -5.07 -20.63 4.16
C PRO A 96 -4.27 -20.16 5.39
N ASP A 97 -2.95 -20.32 5.37
CA ASP A 97 -2.08 -19.97 6.49
C ASP A 97 -1.63 -18.49 6.49
N LEU A 98 -1.96 -17.72 5.45
CA LEU A 98 -1.59 -16.31 5.38
C LEU A 98 -2.65 -15.42 6.02
N VAL A 99 -2.20 -14.32 6.64
CA VAL A 99 -3.08 -13.30 7.21
C VAL A 99 -4.11 -12.78 6.18
N TRP A 100 -3.76 -12.77 4.89
CA TRP A 100 -4.66 -12.37 3.80
C TRP A 100 -5.83 -13.34 3.58
N ALA A 101 -5.70 -14.62 3.91
CA ALA A 101 -6.84 -15.54 3.92
C ALA A 101 -7.83 -15.16 5.03
N ASN A 102 -7.34 -14.84 6.23
CA ASN A 102 -8.21 -14.37 7.32
C ASN A 102 -8.95 -13.09 6.95
N PHE A 103 -8.25 -12.10 6.37
CA PHE A 103 -8.91 -10.87 5.90
C PHE A 103 -9.90 -11.14 4.78
N SER A 104 -9.56 -12.01 3.82
CA SER A 104 -10.47 -12.40 2.74
C SER A 104 -11.72 -13.10 3.26
N GLN A 105 -11.57 -13.98 4.27
CA GLN A 105 -12.68 -14.66 4.91
C GLN A 105 -13.64 -13.69 5.62
N THR A 106 -13.10 -12.67 6.29
CA THR A 106 -13.91 -11.60 6.88
C THR A 106 -14.73 -10.87 5.82
N GLN A 107 -14.10 -10.48 4.71
CA GLN A 107 -14.80 -9.82 3.60
C GLN A 107 -15.88 -10.71 2.98
N LEU A 108 -15.63 -12.02 2.82
CA LEU A 108 -16.65 -12.96 2.34
C LEU A 108 -17.86 -13.04 3.28
N ASN A 109 -17.65 -13.01 4.59
CA ASN A 109 -18.72 -13.04 5.57
C ASN A 109 -19.56 -11.76 5.50
N GLU A 110 -18.92 -10.59 5.40
CA GLU A 110 -19.60 -9.30 5.20
C GLU A 110 -20.43 -9.28 3.91
N LEU A 111 -19.92 -9.84 2.81
CA LEU A 111 -20.64 -9.89 1.53
C LEU A 111 -21.80 -10.89 1.52
N LYS A 112 -21.87 -11.82 2.49
CA LYS A 112 -23.00 -12.74 2.66
C LYS A 112 -24.16 -12.10 3.42
N THR A 113 -23.86 -11.19 4.35
CA THR A 113 -24.88 -10.52 5.18
C THR A 113 -25.55 -9.33 4.49
N GLN A 114 -24.96 -8.81 3.42
CA GLN A 114 -25.52 -7.71 2.60
C GLN A 114 -26.60 -8.15 1.60
N LYS A 115 -27.14 -9.37 1.71
CA LYS A 115 -28.21 -9.89 0.85
C LYS A 115 -29.60 -9.47 1.32
#